data_AF-A0A3C1UW88-F1
#
_entry.id   AF-A0A3C1UW88-F1
#
_cell.length_a   1.000
_cell.length_b   1.000
_cell.length_c   1.000
_cell.angle_alpha   90.00
_cell.angle_beta   90.00
_cell.angle_gamma   90.00
#
_symmetry.space_group_name_H-M   'P 1'
#
loop_
_entity.id
_entity.type
_entity.pdbx_description
1 polymer ?
#
loop_
_entity_poly.entity_id
_entity_poly.type
_entity_poly.pdbx_seq_one_letter_code
_entity_poly.pdbx_strand_id
1 'polypeptide(L)' 'MDIYSYFAKKLKCYESDLRTNPELLWEESVIRDIPDDQFSLETWNHFLSYIFSSPLSFSSIDQAKEFLIKNKAQ' A
#
# COMPACT_ATOMS: atom_id res chain seq x y z
N MET A 1 11.78 -7.42 -5.35
CA MET A 1 10.78 -7.64 -4.29
C MET A 1 9.55 -6.87 -4.74
N ASP A 2 8.39 -7.51 -4.80
CA ASP A 2 7.14 -6.85 -5.15
C ASP A 2 6.58 -6.04 -3.97
N ILE A 3 5.60 -5.18 -4.25
CA ILE A 3 4.99 -4.28 -3.27
C ILE A 3 4.22 -5.01 -2.16
N TYR A 4 3.62 -6.18 -2.45
CA TYR A 4 2.89 -6.97 -1.46
C TYR A 4 3.85 -7.56 -0.44
N SER A 5 4.89 -8.26 -0.90
CA SER A 5 5.94 -8.80 -0.05
C SER A 5 6.66 -7.71 0.74
N TYR A 6 6.86 -6.52 0.16
CA TYR A 6 7.45 -5.39 0.85
C TYR A 6 6.62 -4.96 2.07
N PHE A 7 5.32 -4.68 1.87
CA PHE A 7 4.44 -4.27 2.95
C PHE A 7 4.21 -5.39 3.96
N ALA A 8 4.00 -6.63 3.52
CA ALA A 8 3.84 -7.79 4.40
C ALA A 8 5.06 -7.95 5.33
N LYS A 9 6.27 -7.80 4.81
CA LYS A 9 7.51 -7.86 5.60
C LYS A 9 7.63 -6.70 6.58
N LYS A 10 7.30 -5.47 6.17
CA LYS A 10 7.36 -4.28 7.02
C LYS A 10 6.36 -4.34 8.16
N LEU A 11 5.14 -4.79 7.87
CA LEU A 11 4.04 -4.91 8.83
C LEU A 11 4.06 -6.24 9.60
N LYS A 12 5.04 -7.11 9.33
CA LYS A 12 5.22 -8.44 9.93
C LYS A 12 3.95 -9.30 9.85
N CYS A 13 3.29 -9.28 8.69
CA CYS A 13 2.07 -10.03 8.42
C CYS A 13 2.21 -10.88 7.14
N TYR A 14 1.18 -11.66 6.81
CA TYR A 14 1.09 -12.32 5.51
C TYR A 14 0.56 -11.34 4.45
N GLU A 15 0.83 -11.61 3.17
CA GLU A 15 0.32 -10.77 2.07
C GLU A 15 -1.21 -10.71 2.02
N SER A 16 -1.88 -11.82 2.38
CA SER A 16 -3.33 -11.87 2.50
C SER A 16 -3.87 -10.90 3.54
N ASP A 17 -3.13 -10.69 4.64
CA ASP A 17 -3.57 -9.85 5.76
C ASP A 17 -3.66 -8.38 5.35
N LEU A 18 -2.88 -7.94 4.36
CA LEU A 18 -2.93 -6.57 3.83
C LEU A 18 -4.35 -6.17 3.39
N ARG A 19 -5.13 -7.15 2.91
CA ARG A 19 -6.52 -6.98 2.50
C ARG A 19 -7.50 -7.39 3.60
N THR A 20 -7.25 -8.52 4.26
CA THR A 20 -8.27 -9.18 5.10
C THR A 20 -8.20 -8.83 6.57
N ASN A 21 -7.11 -8.24 7.06
CA ASN A 21 -6.95 -7.90 8.46
C ASN A 21 -7.30 -6.42 8.70
N PRO A 22 -8.49 -6.11 9.28
CA PRO A 22 -8.89 -4.74 9.57
C PRO A 22 -8.12 -4.12 10.74
N GLU A 23 -7.50 -4.92 11.60
CA GLU A 23 -6.71 -4.47 12.76
C GLU A 23 -5.22 -4.27 12.42
N LEU A 24 -4.83 -4.49 11.16
CA LEU A 24 -3.46 -4.26 10.73
C LEU A 24 -3.14 -2.77 10.80
N LEU A 25 -2.18 -2.41 11.64
CA LEU A 25 -1.73 -1.02 11.80
C LEU A 25 -0.78 -0.66 10.67
N TRP A 26 -1.20 0.30 9.83
CA TRP A 26 -0.33 0.85 8.78
C TRP A 26 0.35 2.10 9.30
N GLU A 27 1.64 2.02 9.61
CA GLU A 27 2.38 3.20 10.03
C GLU A 27 2.58 4.17 8.85
N GLU A 28 2.11 5.41 8.99
CA GLU A 28 2.26 6.45 7.95
C GLU A 28 3.73 6.62 7.52
N SER A 29 4.65 6.58 8.48
CA SER A 29 6.08 6.69 8.28
C SER A 29 6.61 5.64 7.30
N VAL A 30 6.14 4.40 7.40
CA VAL A 30 6.54 3.29 6.52
C VAL A 30 6.09 3.54 5.09
N ILE A 31 4.92 4.15 4.89
CA ILE A 31 4.38 4.45 3.55
C ILE A 31 5.16 5.61 2.92
N ARG A 32 5.46 6.65 3.70
CA ARG A 32 6.19 7.84 3.23
C ARG A 32 7.67 7.58 2.95
N ASP A 33 8.29 6.65 3.67
CA ASP A 33 9.71 6.30 3.51
C ASP A 33 10.01 5.56 2.19
N ILE A 34 8.98 5.05 1.50
CA ILE A 34 9.13 4.36 0.22
C ILE A 34 9.60 5.37 -0.84
N PRO A 35 10.75 5.18 -1.50
CA PRO A 35 11.15 6.01 -2.64
C PRO A 35 10.16 5.89 -3.80
N ASP A 36 9.89 6.99 -4.51
CA ASP A 36 8.94 7.00 -5.64
C ASP A 36 9.38 6.12 -6.81
N ASP A 37 10.69 5.86 -6.94
CA ASP A 37 11.25 4.99 -7.98
C ASP A 37 11.26 3.51 -7.59
N GLN A 38 10.91 3.16 -6.34
CA GLN A 38 10.95 1.77 -5.88
C GLN A 38 9.89 0.89 -6.56
N PHE A 39 8.69 1.43 -6.80
CA PHE A 39 7.58 0.73 -7.44
C PHE A 39 6.90 1.62 -8.47
N SER A 40 6.56 1.08 -9.64
CA SER A 40 5.87 1.84 -10.68
C SER A 40 4.47 2.28 -10.25
N LEU A 41 3.95 3.36 -10.84
CA LEU A 41 2.57 3.82 -10.62
C LEU A 41 1.53 2.71 -10.94
N GLU A 42 1.77 1.93 -11.99
CA GLU A 42 0.93 0.78 -12.34
C GLU A 42 0.88 -0.25 -11.20
N THR A 43 2.02 -0.53 -10.59
CA THR A 43 2.14 -1.44 -9.43
C THR A 43 1.36 -0.91 -8.24
N TRP A 44 1.46 0.39 -7.96
CA TRP A 44 0.68 1.06 -6.91
C TRP A 44 -0.82 0.99 -7.16
N ASN A 45 -1.28 1.27 -8.38
CA ASN A 45 -2.69 1.20 -8.76
C ASN A 45 -3.23 -0.24 -8.59
N HIS A 46 -2.50 -1.25 -9.03
CA HIS A 46 -2.89 -2.66 -8.87
C HIS A 46 -2.92 -3.08 -7.40
N PHE A 47 -1.92 -2.67 -6.62
CA PHE A 47 -1.81 -2.95 -5.19
C PHE A 47 -2.97 -2.35 -4.39
N LEU A 48 -3.24 -1.06 -4.57
CA LEU A 48 -4.33 -0.40 -3.86
C LEU A 48 -5.68 -0.95 -4.30
N SER A 49 -5.84 -1.26 -5.59
CA SER A 49 -7.07 -1.89 -6.06
C SER A 49 -7.34 -3.24 -5.38
N TYR A 50 -6.28 -4.02 -5.17
CA TYR A 50 -6.34 -5.29 -4.44
C TYR A 50 -6.70 -5.08 -2.96
N ILE A 51 -6.00 -4.19 -2.25
CA ILE A 51 -6.22 -3.94 -0.82
C ILE A 51 -7.64 -3.46 -0.54
N PHE A 52 -8.13 -2.53 -1.35
CA PHE A 52 -9.45 -1.93 -1.17
C PHE A 52 -10.57 -2.67 -1.89
N SER A 53 -10.27 -3.78 -2.57
CA SER A 53 -11.24 -4.57 -3.34
C SER A 53 -12.07 -3.71 -4.32
N SER A 54 -11.45 -2.69 -4.90
CA SER A 54 -12.12 -1.68 -5.73
C SER A 54 -11.18 -1.24 -6.86
N PRO A 55 -11.66 -0.99 -8.10
CA PRO A 55 -10.81 -0.51 -9.17
C PRO A 55 -10.35 0.93 -8.87
N LEU A 56 -9.08 1.09 -8.47
CA LEU A 56 -8.45 2.36 -8.17
C LEU A 56 -7.40 2.70 -9.23
N SER A 57 -7.38 3.96 -9.63
CA SER A 57 -6.40 4.48 -10.59
C SER A 57 -5.99 5.89 -10.17
N PHE A 58 -4.70 6.07 -9.94
CA PHE A 58 -4.09 7.33 -9.57
C PHE A 58 -3.19 7.84 -10.69
N SER A 59 -3.01 9.15 -10.75
CA SER A 59 -2.19 9.82 -11.78
C SER A 59 -0.72 10.02 -11.33
N SER A 60 -0.42 9.82 -10.05
CA SER A 60 0.93 9.90 -9.49
C SER A 60 1.09 8.99 -8.26
N ILE A 61 2.34 8.65 -7.92
CA ILE A 61 2.66 7.83 -6.75
C ILE A 61 2.33 8.57 -5.45
N ASP A 62 2.54 9.89 -5.40
CA ASP A 62 2.13 10.72 -4.26
C ASP A 62 0.64 10.58 -3.95
N GLN A 63 -0.23 10.63 -4.97
CA GLN A 63 -1.67 10.47 -4.78
C GLN A 63 -2.03 9.08 -4.25
N ALA A 64 -1.36 8.04 -4.77
CA ALA A 64 -1.55 6.67 -4.31
C ALA A 64 -1.14 6.50 -2.84
N LYS A 65 0.01 7.06 -2.45
CA LYS A 65 0.49 7.05 -1.06
C LYS A 65 -0.44 7.83 -0.13
N GLU A 66 -0.85 9.04 -0.52
CA GLU A 66 -1.82 9.83 0.24
C GLU A 66 -3.14 9.09 0.45
N PHE A 67 -3.63 8.41 -0.59
CA PHE A 67 -4.84 7.61 -0.48
C PHE A 67 -4.68 6.47 0.53
N LEU A 68 -3.58 5.73 0.46
CA LEU A 68 -3.30 4.65 1.41
C LEU A 68 -3.25 5.18 2.85
N ILE A 69 -2.52 6.28 3.07
CA ILE A 69 -2.41 6.93 4.39
C ILE A 69 -3.79 7.32 4.91
N LYS A 70 -4.59 8.05 4.12
CA LYS A 70 -5.91 8.55 4.55
C LYS A 70 -6.91 7.44 4.89
N ASN A 71 -6.78 6.26 4.29
CA ASN A 71 -7.76 5.18 4.44
C ASN A 71 -7.32 4.01 5.32
N LYS A 72 -6.02 3.87 5.59
CA LYS A 72 -5.46 2.72 6.34
C LYS A 72 -4.47 3.11 7.42
N ALA A 73 -3.79 4.25 7.31
CA ALA A 73 -2.87 4.66 8.35
C ALA A 73 -3.63 5.22 9.56
N GLN A 74 -3.16 4.86 10.75
CA GLN A 74 -3.67 5.32 12.05
C GLN A 74 -2.54 5.91 12.89
#